data_AF-A0A690LQP0-F1
#
_entry.id   AF-A0A690LQP0-F1
#
_cell.length_a   1.000
_cell.length_b   1.000
_cell.length_c   1.000
_cell.angle_alpha   90.00
_cell.angle_beta   90.00
_cell.angle_gamma   90.00
#
_symmetry.space_group_name_H-M   'P 1'
#
loop_
_entity.id
_entity.type
_entity.pdbx_description
1 polymer ?
#
loop_
_entity_poly.entity_id
_entity_poly.type
_entity_poly.pdbx_seq_one_letter_code
_entity_poly.pdbx_strand_id
1 'polypeptide(L)'
;DKIFPDWFVIRNEGFEEFKIYDNRKDEVTYAMGFEPDFIFFGKKNKDDDNFLSIQCFIETKGEHLAMAKDTWKEEFLDTLKGKILTTKDDKNLTLQSLPFFINKDFKMNDKFVSGFEEFLQS
;
A
#
# COMPACT_ATOMS: atom_id res chain seq x y z
N ASP A 1 4.29 16.75 -10.94
CA ASP A 1 5.46 15.88 -10.69
C ASP A 1 5.97 15.28 -11.99
N LYS A 2 7.19 14.71 -12.04
CA LYS A 2 7.67 13.99 -13.23
C LYS A 2 7.08 12.58 -13.35
N ILE A 3 6.67 11.99 -12.24
CA ILE A 3 6.24 10.60 -12.14
C ILE A 3 4.71 10.49 -12.06
N PHE A 4 4.11 11.19 -11.09
CA PHE A 4 2.65 11.27 -10.94
C PHE A 4 2.17 12.70 -11.22
N PRO A 5 1.58 13.02 -12.39
CA PRO A 5 1.01 14.36 -12.64
C PRO A 5 0.03 14.82 -11.56
N ASP A 6 -0.85 13.94 -11.10
CA ASP A 6 -1.85 14.19 -10.06
C ASP A 6 -1.73 13.10 -8.98
N TRP A 7 -1.65 13.52 -7.72
CA TRP A 7 -1.57 12.60 -6.58
C TRP A 7 -1.99 13.27 -5.28
N PHE A 8 -2.39 12.45 -4.30
CA PHE A 8 -2.53 12.85 -2.91
C PHE A 8 -2.26 11.66 -1.99
N VAL A 9 -2.03 11.95 -0.71
CA VAL A 9 -1.88 10.93 0.34
C VAL A 9 -2.92 11.20 1.42
N ILE A 10 -3.60 10.13 1.84
CA ILE A 10 -4.48 10.13 3.01
C ILE A 10 -3.72 9.53 4.17
N ARG A 11 -3.72 10.21 5.32
CA ARG A 11 -3.42 9.60 6.61
C ARG A 11 -4.72 9.02 7.17
N ASN A 12 -4.73 7.71 7.37
CA ASN A 12 -5.91 6.97 7.80
C ASN A 12 -5.98 6.92 9.33
N GLU A 13 -6.73 7.85 9.92
CA GLU A 13 -6.95 7.92 11.37
C GLU A 13 -8.11 6.99 11.81
N GLY A 14 -8.09 5.73 11.36
CA GLY A 14 -9.07 4.71 11.73
C GLY A 14 -10.38 4.75 10.95
N PHE A 15 -10.34 5.14 9.66
CA PHE A 15 -11.51 5.14 8.79
C PHE A 15 -11.79 3.73 8.27
N GLU A 16 -12.87 3.10 8.72
CA GLU A 16 -13.18 1.69 8.47
C GLU A 16 -13.34 1.35 6.98
N GLU A 17 -13.75 2.31 6.16
CA GLU A 17 -13.91 2.17 4.71
C GLU A 17 -12.57 1.96 3.98
N PHE A 18 -11.45 2.30 4.62
CA PHE A 18 -10.11 2.01 4.11
C PHE A 18 -9.48 0.75 4.71
N LYS A 19 -10.22 0.02 5.53
CA LYS A 19 -9.78 -1.27 6.06
C LYS A 19 -9.64 -2.28 4.92
N ILE A 20 -8.49 -2.95 4.89
CA ILE A 20 -8.23 -4.06 3.98
C ILE A 20 -8.31 -5.37 4.74
N TYR A 21 -8.87 -6.39 4.09
CA TYR A 21 -9.09 -7.71 4.67
C TYR A 21 -8.29 -8.76 3.91
N ASP A 22 -7.61 -9.62 4.65
CA ASP A 22 -6.87 -10.74 4.10
C ASP A 22 -7.83 -11.75 3.46
N ASN A 23 -7.66 -11.98 2.16
CA ASN A 23 -8.49 -12.89 1.39
C ASN A 23 -7.79 -14.20 1.03
N ARG A 24 -6.60 -14.48 1.60
CA ARG A 24 -5.86 -15.73 1.43
C ARG A 24 -6.55 -16.84 2.22
N LYS A 25 -7.35 -17.67 1.53
CA LYS A 25 -8.26 -18.67 2.16
C LYS A 25 -7.55 -19.71 3.02
N ASP A 26 -6.30 -20.02 2.69
CA ASP A 26 -5.53 -21.06 3.38
C ASP A 26 -4.72 -20.51 4.56
N GLU A 27 -4.70 -19.18 4.76
CA GLU A 27 -3.99 -18.55 5.88
C GLU A 27 -4.86 -18.48 7.13
N VAL A 28 -4.24 -18.63 8.30
CA VAL A 28 -4.92 -18.46 9.61
C VAL A 28 -5.48 -17.05 9.80
N THR A 29 -5.01 -16.09 9.00
CA THR A 29 -5.42 -14.69 9.00
C THR A 29 -6.54 -14.38 8.04
N TYR A 30 -7.14 -15.38 7.37
CA TYR A 30 -8.29 -15.17 6.48
C TYR A 30 -9.40 -14.35 7.17
N ALA A 31 -9.90 -13.35 6.46
CA ALA A 31 -10.88 -12.37 6.92
C ALA A 31 -10.44 -11.46 8.08
N MET A 32 -9.19 -11.54 8.55
CA MET A 32 -8.62 -10.52 9.43
C MET A 32 -8.40 -9.23 8.64
N GLY A 33 -8.79 -8.11 9.23
CA GLY A 33 -8.65 -6.79 8.61
C GLY A 33 -7.77 -5.87 9.41
N PHE A 34 -7.10 -4.95 8.71
CA PHE A 34 -6.38 -3.84 9.34
C PHE A 34 -6.53 -2.56 8.52
N GLU A 35 -6.33 -1.43 9.18
CA GLU A 35 -6.37 -0.09 8.61
C GLU A 35 -4.92 0.35 8.34
N PRO A 36 -4.49 0.46 7.07
CA PRO A 36 -3.15 0.96 6.75
C PRO A 36 -3.01 2.43 7.16
N ASP A 37 -1.90 2.82 7.77
CA ASP A 37 -1.66 4.19 8.27
C ASP A 37 -1.77 5.27 7.18
N PHE A 38 -1.27 5.00 5.97
CA PHE A 38 -1.36 5.91 4.84
C PHE A 38 -1.77 5.19 3.55
N ILE A 39 -2.51 5.93 2.72
CA ILE A 39 -2.92 5.48 1.40
C ILE A 39 -2.59 6.58 0.40
N PHE A 40 -1.70 6.26 -0.54
CA PHE A 40 -1.37 7.12 -1.66
C PHE A 40 -2.29 6.82 -2.84
N PHE A 41 -2.80 7.86 -3.48
CA PHE A 41 -3.48 7.77 -4.76
C PHE A 41 -2.74 8.61 -5.79
N GLY A 42 -2.56 8.07 -6.99
CA GLY A 42 -1.85 8.78 -8.06
C GLY A 42 -2.28 8.38 -9.46
N LYS A 43 -1.99 9.27 -10.41
CA LYS A 43 -2.21 9.08 -11.84
C LYS A 43 -0.86 8.94 -12.54
N LYS A 44 -0.66 7.90 -13.36
CA LYS A 44 0.59 7.71 -14.15
C LYS A 44 0.58 8.43 -15.50
N ASN A 45 -0.53 8.33 -16.24
CA ASN A 45 -0.60 8.84 -17.62
C ASN A 45 -1.43 10.12 -17.68
N LYS A 46 -0.98 11.11 -18.46
CA LYS A 46 -1.71 12.38 -18.66
C LYS A 46 -2.99 12.23 -19.48
N ASP A 47 -3.04 11.21 -20.32
CA ASP A 47 -4.12 10.98 -21.29
C ASP A 47 -5.38 10.34 -20.69
N ASP A 48 -5.35 9.99 -19.40
CA ASP A 48 -6.49 9.40 -18.70
C ASP A 48 -7.34 10.46 -17.99
N ASP A 49 -8.65 10.24 -18.00
CA ASP A 49 -9.78 11.09 -17.64
C ASP A 49 -9.91 11.42 -16.13
N ASN A 50 -8.82 11.92 -15.55
CA ASN A 50 -8.65 12.23 -14.11
C ASN A 50 -8.72 11.01 -13.18
N PHE A 51 -8.73 9.80 -13.72
CA PHE A 51 -8.70 8.60 -12.93
C PHE A 51 -7.34 8.41 -12.23
N LEU A 52 -7.39 8.22 -10.91
CA LEU A 52 -6.23 7.87 -10.10
C LEU A 52 -6.00 6.36 -10.24
N SER A 53 -5.19 5.99 -11.22
CA SER A 53 -4.95 4.60 -11.62
C SER A 53 -4.08 3.81 -10.65
N ILE A 54 -3.64 4.41 -9.54
CA ILE A 54 -2.81 3.76 -8.53
C ILE A 54 -3.34 4.01 -7.13
N GLN A 55 -3.34 2.95 -6.33
CA GLN A 55 -3.50 3.00 -4.89
C GLN A 55 -2.34 2.26 -4.24
N CYS A 56 -1.58 2.94 -3.39
CA CYS A 56 -0.46 2.35 -2.65
C CYS A 56 -0.70 2.39 -1.15
N PHE A 57 -0.61 1.24 -0.48
CA PHE A 57 -0.77 1.10 0.96
C PHE A 57 0.57 1.21 1.69
N ILE A 58 0.60 2.01 2.75
CA ILE A 58 1.81 2.31 3.51
C ILE A 58 1.48 2.18 4.99
N GLU A 59 2.29 1.41 5.71
CA GLU A 59 2.11 1.13 7.14
C GLU A 59 3.38 1.51 7.90
N THR A 60 3.22 2.17 9.05
CA THR A 60 4.32 2.50 9.94
C THR A 60 4.31 1.63 11.19
N LYS A 61 5.47 1.40 11.78
CA LYS A 61 5.62 0.69 13.06
C LYS A 61 6.52 1.46 14.01
N GLY A 62 6.21 1.39 15.29
CA GLY A 62 7.16 1.76 16.34
C GLY A 62 8.25 0.69 16.51
N GLU A 63 9.43 1.09 17.01
CA GLU A 63 10.60 0.20 17.22
C GLU A 63 10.26 -1.09 18.00
N HIS A 64 9.24 -1.06 18.87
CA HIS A 64 8.86 -2.19 19.72
C HIS A 64 7.81 -3.13 19.11
N LEU A 65 7.30 -2.86 17.90
CA LEU A 65 6.14 -3.55 17.31
C LEU A 65 6.46 -4.45 16.11
N ALA A 66 7.74 -4.64 15.75
CA ALA A 66 8.17 -5.62 14.75
C ALA A 66 8.20 -7.06 15.32
N MET A 67 7.14 -7.48 16.01
CA MET A 67 6.97 -8.86 16.48
C MET A 67 6.01 -9.63 15.55
N ALA A 68 6.09 -10.97 15.58
CA ALA A 68 5.36 -11.92 14.73
C ALA A 68 3.85 -11.65 14.49
N LYS A 69 3.20 -10.87 15.37
CA LYS A 69 1.78 -10.49 15.27
C LYS A 69 1.46 -9.66 14.02
N ASP A 70 2.42 -8.88 13.52
CA ASP A 70 2.20 -8.02 12.34
C ASP A 70 2.85 -8.58 11.06
N THR A 71 3.57 -9.70 11.12
CA THR A 71 4.21 -10.32 9.94
C THR A 71 3.20 -10.67 8.86
N TRP A 72 2.03 -11.20 9.23
CA TRP A 72 0.98 -11.54 8.27
C TRP A 72 0.47 -10.33 7.48
N LYS A 73 0.52 -9.12 8.06
CA LYS A 73 0.12 -7.88 7.38
C LYS A 73 1.15 -7.51 6.31
N GLU A 74 2.43 -7.64 6.61
CA GLU A 74 3.50 -7.38 5.63
C GLU A 74 3.44 -8.39 4.48
N GLU A 75 3.24 -9.67 4.78
CA GLU A 75 3.03 -10.72 3.77
C GLU A 75 1.75 -10.46 2.94
N PHE A 76 0.65 -10.05 3.59
CA PHE A 76 -0.58 -9.71 2.89
C PHE A 76 -0.39 -8.50 1.98
N LEU A 77 0.26 -7.44 2.46
CA LEU A 77 0.60 -6.26 1.67
C LEU A 77 1.43 -6.64 0.44
N ASP A 78 2.42 -7.51 0.57
CA ASP A 78 3.24 -7.97 -0.55
C ASP A 78 2.39 -8.62 -1.66
N THR A 79 1.33 -9.36 -1.30
CA THR A 79 0.40 -9.94 -2.30
C THR A 79 -0.41 -8.89 -3.11
N LEU A 80 -0.49 -7.65 -2.62
CA LEU A 80 -1.15 -6.55 -3.32
C LEU A 80 -0.21 -5.83 -4.29
N LYS A 81 1.11 -5.98 -4.14
CA LYS A 81 2.12 -5.27 -4.94
C LYS A 81 1.99 -5.62 -6.42
N GLY A 82 1.74 -4.60 -7.26
CA GLY A 82 1.60 -4.76 -8.71
C GLY A 82 0.30 -5.39 -9.19
N LYS A 83 -0.65 -5.67 -8.29
CA LYS A 83 -1.93 -6.30 -8.67
C LYS A 83 -2.80 -5.30 -9.43
N ILE A 84 -3.30 -5.69 -10.61
CA ILE A 84 -4.20 -4.85 -11.41
C ILE A 84 -5.65 -5.32 -11.18
N LEU A 85 -6.52 -4.38 -10.83
CA LEU A 85 -7.95 -4.57 -10.69
C LEU A 85 -8.68 -3.79 -11.78
N THR A 86 -9.58 -4.44 -12.51
CA THR A 86 -10.50 -3.73 -13.40
C THR A 86 -11.69 -3.24 -12.60
N THR A 87 -11.89 -1.93 -12.59
CA THR A 87 -13.02 -1.26 -11.94
C THR A 87 -14.31 -1.50 -12.73
N LYS A 88 -15.45 -1.11 -12.14
CA LYS A 88 -16.76 -1.24 -12.81
C LYS A 88 -16.89 -0.37 -14.08
N ASP A 89 -16.07 0.68 -14.19
CA ASP A 89 -16.05 1.59 -15.33
C ASP A 89 -14.95 1.21 -16.35
N ASP A 90 -14.53 -0.07 -16.36
CA ASP A 90 -13.50 -0.64 -17.24
C ASP A 90 -12.10 0.02 -17.14
N LYS A 91 -11.84 0.77 -16.07
CA LYS A 91 -10.52 1.34 -15.78
C LYS A 91 -9.67 0.39 -14.97
N ASN A 92 -8.37 0.39 -15.22
CA ASN A 92 -7.40 -0.44 -14.49
C ASN A 92 -6.81 0.33 -13.30
N LEU A 93 -7.10 -0.14 -12.09
CA LEU A 93 -6.49 0.29 -10.84
C LEU A 93 -5.32 -0.64 -10.50
N THR A 94 -4.11 -0.10 -10.47
CA THR A 94 -2.93 -0.81 -9.99
C THR A 94 -2.83 -0.64 -8.47
N LEU A 95 -2.90 -1.74 -7.75
CA LEU A 95 -2.56 -1.80 -6.34
C LEU A 95 -1.05 -1.90 -6.16
N GLN A 96 -0.56 -1.19 -5.15
CA GLN A 96 0.81 -1.22 -4.69
C GLN A 96 0.83 -1.27 -3.16
N SER A 97 1.96 -1.64 -2.62
CA SER A 97 2.22 -1.63 -1.19
C SER A 97 3.71 -1.45 -0.97
N LEU A 98 4.06 -0.90 0.19
CA LEU A 98 5.44 -0.82 0.66
C LEU A 98 5.64 -1.76 1.86
N PRO A 99 6.87 -2.25 2.06
CA PRO A 99 7.27 -2.84 3.34
C PRO A 99 6.96 -1.90 4.51
N PHE A 100 7.02 -2.38 5.75
CA PHE A 100 6.81 -1.48 6.88
C PHE A 100 7.88 -0.40 6.97
N PHE A 101 7.44 0.82 7.32
CA PHE A 101 8.35 1.88 7.76
C PHE A 101 8.52 1.81 9.28
N ILE A 102 9.71 1.49 9.76
CA ILE A 102 10.05 1.44 11.19
C ILE A 102 10.52 2.83 11.64
N ASN A 103 9.76 3.46 12.52
CA ASN A 103 10.09 4.78 13.05
C ASN A 103 11.39 4.70 13.89
N LYS A 104 12.26 5.71 13.78
CA LYS A 104 13.51 5.92 14.54
C LYS A 104 14.69 4.98 14.23
N ASP A 105 14.50 3.91 13.47
CA ASP A 105 15.62 3.09 12.96
C ASP A 105 15.72 3.15 11.43
N PHE A 106 16.47 4.14 10.93
CA PHE A 106 16.71 4.31 9.49
C PHE A 106 17.43 3.10 8.86
N LYS A 107 18.23 2.34 9.60
CA LYS A 107 18.95 1.16 9.05
C LYS A 107 18.02 -0.02 8.82
N MET A 108 16.87 -0.06 9.49
CA MET A 108 15.85 -1.09 9.28
C MET A 108 14.92 -0.80 8.09
N ASN A 109 15.00 0.40 7.50
CA ASN A 109 14.12 0.84 6.43
C ASN A 109 14.67 0.61 5.01
N ASP A 110 15.79 -0.10 4.85
CA ASP A 110 16.38 -0.34 3.52
C ASP A 110 15.38 -0.98 2.53
N LYS A 111 14.56 -1.92 3.02
CA LYS A 111 13.49 -2.54 2.21
C LYS A 111 12.41 -1.54 1.83
N PHE A 112 11.99 -0.69 2.78
CA PHE A 112 11.02 0.36 2.52
C PHE A 112 11.54 1.33 1.46
N VAL A 113 12.76 1.83 1.61
CA VAL A 113 13.38 2.79 0.69
C VAL A 113 13.52 2.17 -0.70
N SER A 114 14.01 0.93 -0.78
CA SER A 114 14.13 0.23 -2.07
C SER A 114 12.75 0.04 -2.73
N GLY A 115 11.75 -0.38 -1.97
CA GLY A 115 10.38 -0.53 -2.47
C GLY A 115 9.75 0.80 -2.90
N PHE A 116 10.07 1.89 -2.22
CA PHE A 116 9.62 3.24 -2.58
C PHE A 116 10.25 3.70 -3.89
N GLU A 117 11.57 3.52 -4.06
CA GLU A 117 12.26 3.84 -5.31
C GLU A 117 11.74 2.99 -6.48
N GLU A 118 11.48 1.70 -6.28
CA GLU A 118 10.83 0.83 -7.27
C GLU A 118 9.42 1.33 -7.62
N PHE A 119 8.63 1.73 -6.61
CA PHE A 119 7.28 2.26 -6.81
C PHE A 119 7.29 3.51 -7.69
N LEU A 120 8.26 4.41 -7.48
CA LEU A 120 8.46 5.62 -8.28
C LEU A 120 8.88 5.32 -9.73
N GLN A 121 9.45 4.14 -10.01
CA GLN A 121 9.90 3.74 -11.35
C GLN A 121 8.88 2.85 -12.09
N SER A 122 7.97 2.21 -11.36
CA SER A 122 6.90 1.36 -11.92
C SER A 122 6.00 2.13 -12.86
#